data_AF-A0A959ZE06-F1
#
_entry.id   AF-A0A959ZE06-F1
#
_cell.length_a   1.000
_cell.length_b   1.000
_cell.length_c   1.000
_cell.angle_alpha   90.00
_cell.angle_beta   90.00
_cell.angle_gamma   90.00
#
_symmetry.space_group_name_H-M   'P 1'
#
loop_
_entity.id
_entity.type
_entity.pdbx_description
1 polymer ?
#
loop_
_entity_poly.entity_id
_entity_poly.type
_entity_poly.pdbx_seq_one_letter_code
_entity_poly.pdbx_strand_id
1 'polypeptide(L)'
;TWTYKNWDFNKGWEKSVREAKYSEGTGPDFREGMNKFGPTEKHSTGTFQGIISDRGPLDGPGGATLASPTTFDLDWVWDFNKSGRSYCHVKATFRTQTDQVTDPLARSVQIVWRGEANATAANTVSDVDFPDLGNVQAICQAGPNGYRRLIVDSAIGGTVYTREGSDDFAVNQNTGPLVMRLPNNGMLFIQMNNGDRILVSSRWKVNDPVASNNWCVVSAQIYSAS
;
A
#
# COMPACT_ATOMS: atom_id res chain seq x y z
N THR A 1 20.22 -0.85 5.63
CA THR A 1 20.90 -1.52 4.51
C THR A 1 19.86 -2.35 3.81
N TRP A 2 19.48 -2.03 2.57
CA TRP A 2 18.51 -2.82 1.83
C TRP A 2 19.22 -4.06 1.29
N THR A 3 18.64 -5.24 1.52
CA THR A 3 19.25 -6.52 1.12
C THR A 3 18.94 -6.77 -0.34
N TYR A 4 19.93 -6.60 -1.21
CA TYR A 4 19.83 -7.03 -2.61
C TYR A 4 19.67 -8.54 -2.65
N LYS A 5 18.56 -9.03 -3.22
CA LYS A 5 18.31 -10.47 -3.31
C LYS A 5 19.07 -11.05 -4.51
N ASN A 6 19.75 -12.16 -4.27
CA ASN A 6 20.29 -13.03 -5.31
C ASN A 6 19.17 -13.96 -5.80
N TRP A 7 18.94 -13.95 -7.11
CA TRP A 7 17.82 -14.60 -7.77
C TRP A 7 18.17 -16.06 -8.07
N ASP A 8 17.74 -16.98 -7.22
CA ASP A 8 17.87 -18.42 -7.47
C ASP A 8 16.68 -18.91 -8.30
N PHE A 9 16.95 -19.22 -9.58
CA PHE A 9 15.98 -19.65 -10.60
C PHE A 9 15.15 -20.90 -10.23
N ASN A 10 15.52 -21.61 -9.16
CA ASN A 10 14.94 -22.91 -8.83
C ASN A 10 13.71 -22.86 -7.91
N LYS A 11 13.30 -21.69 -7.39
CA LYS A 11 12.30 -21.64 -6.31
C LYS A 11 10.85 -21.42 -6.69
N GLY A 12 10.54 -21.10 -7.96
CA GLY A 12 9.17 -21.10 -8.49
C GLY A 12 8.20 -20.13 -7.82
N TRP A 13 7.43 -19.40 -8.63
CA TRP A 13 6.34 -18.50 -8.22
C TRP A 13 6.82 -17.19 -7.55
N GLU A 14 6.69 -16.09 -8.28
CA GLU A 14 7.09 -14.75 -7.85
C GLU A 14 5.92 -13.76 -7.93
N LYS A 15 5.84 -12.83 -6.97
CA LYS A 15 4.70 -11.92 -6.73
C LYS A 15 4.96 -10.42 -7.00
N SER A 16 5.98 -10.01 -7.75
CA SER A 16 6.33 -8.57 -7.87
C SER A 16 6.01 -7.94 -9.24
N VAL A 17 5.45 -6.72 -9.20
CA VAL A 17 5.36 -5.74 -10.32
C VAL A 17 6.28 -4.53 -10.03
N ARG A 18 7.03 -4.53 -8.92
CA ARG A 18 7.87 -3.40 -8.49
C ARG A 18 9.25 -3.87 -8.07
N GLU A 19 10.27 -3.40 -8.78
CA GLU A 19 11.67 -3.56 -8.39
C GLU A 19 12.36 -2.19 -8.32
N ALA A 20 13.03 -1.91 -7.21
CA ALA A 20 13.85 -0.72 -7.06
C ALA A 20 15.25 -0.99 -7.67
N LYS A 21 15.60 -0.26 -8.72
CA LYS A 21 16.97 -0.20 -9.24
C LYS A 21 17.64 1.08 -8.73
N TYR A 22 18.84 0.97 -8.16
CA TYR A 22 19.63 2.15 -7.82
C TYR A 22 20.22 2.75 -9.11
N SER A 23 19.84 3.98 -9.45
CA SER A 23 20.53 4.81 -10.42
C SER A 23 21.29 5.90 -9.67
N GLU A 24 22.59 5.99 -9.94
CA GLU A 24 23.47 6.95 -9.31
C GLU A 24 23.06 8.37 -9.76
N GLY A 25 22.69 9.24 -8.81
CA GLY A 25 22.37 10.65 -9.07
C GLY A 25 20.88 11.03 -9.19
N THR A 26 19.94 10.07 -9.23
CA THR A 26 18.50 10.36 -9.43
C THR A 26 17.57 9.81 -8.34
N GLY A 27 18.12 9.13 -7.32
CA GLY A 27 17.31 8.33 -6.39
C GLY A 27 16.91 6.98 -7.02
N PRO A 28 16.15 6.12 -6.30
CA PRO A 28 15.80 4.80 -6.82
C PRO A 28 14.87 4.91 -8.04
N ASP A 29 15.31 4.40 -9.19
CA ASP A 29 14.44 4.11 -10.34
C ASP A 29 13.54 2.93 -9.96
N PHE A 30 12.23 3.18 -9.87
CA PHE A 30 11.26 2.10 -9.76
C PHE A 30 10.96 1.60 -11.17
N ARG A 31 11.38 0.38 -11.50
CA ARG A 31 10.83 -0.32 -12.65
C ARG A 31 9.54 -0.96 -12.20
N GLU A 32 8.43 -0.30 -12.54
CA GLU A 32 7.10 -0.86 -12.41
C GLU A 32 6.75 -1.53 -13.74
N GLY A 33 6.58 -2.85 -13.72
CA GLY A 33 6.39 -3.62 -14.94
C GLY A 33 6.11 -5.08 -14.65
N MET A 34 5.28 -5.70 -15.48
CA MET A 34 4.98 -7.13 -15.39
C MET A 34 6.12 -7.98 -16.00
N ASN A 35 6.99 -7.37 -16.82
CA ASN A 35 8.24 -7.96 -17.30
C ASN A 35 9.35 -7.73 -16.28
N LYS A 36 9.89 -8.81 -15.74
CA LYS A 36 10.85 -8.80 -14.64
C LYS A 36 12.28 -8.73 -15.14
N PHE A 37 12.57 -9.48 -16.20
CA PHE A 37 13.92 -9.58 -16.74
C PHE A 37 13.99 -9.08 -18.18
N GLY A 38 15.15 -8.54 -18.53
CA GLY A 38 15.55 -8.34 -19.92
C GLY A 38 16.34 -9.57 -20.40
N PRO A 39 16.14 -10.03 -21.65
CA PRO A 39 15.15 -9.58 -22.63
C PRO A 39 13.70 -9.95 -22.23
N THR A 40 12.70 -9.34 -22.90
CA THR A 40 11.26 -9.54 -22.61
C THR A 40 10.90 -11.00 -22.40
N GLU A 41 10.23 -11.27 -21.29
CA GLU A 41 9.89 -12.62 -20.87
C GLU A 41 8.81 -13.22 -21.79
N LYS A 42 9.14 -14.34 -22.44
CA LYS A 42 8.17 -15.09 -23.24
C LYS A 42 7.12 -15.79 -22.38
N HIS A 43 7.38 -15.99 -21.10
CA HIS A 43 6.43 -16.56 -20.16
C HIS A 43 6.49 -15.79 -18.86
N SER A 44 5.33 -15.42 -18.32
CA SER A 44 5.23 -14.83 -16.99
C SER A 44 3.88 -15.15 -16.39
N THR A 45 3.84 -15.24 -15.07
CA THR A 45 2.61 -15.27 -14.31
C THR A 45 2.85 -14.60 -12.96
N GLY A 46 1.82 -13.97 -12.41
CA GLY A 46 1.90 -13.38 -11.09
C GLY A 46 0.61 -12.70 -10.68
N THR A 47 0.60 -12.21 -9.45
CA THR A 47 -0.45 -11.37 -8.90
C THR A 47 0.17 -10.18 -8.18
N PHE A 48 -0.55 -9.07 -8.15
CA PHE A 48 -0.14 -7.86 -7.46
C PHE A 48 -1.34 -7.14 -6.86
N GLN A 49 -1.19 -6.71 -5.63
CA GLN A 49 -2.19 -5.92 -4.93
C GLN A 49 -1.61 -4.54 -4.68
N GLY A 50 -2.34 -3.50 -5.04
CA GLY A 50 -1.86 -2.13 -4.94
C GLY A 50 -2.96 -1.15 -4.58
N ILE A 51 -2.52 0.06 -4.25
CA ILE A 51 -3.40 1.19 -3.92
C ILE A 51 -2.96 2.41 -4.71
N ILE A 52 -3.91 3.03 -5.37
CA ILE A 52 -3.79 4.32 -6.06
C ILE A 52 -4.28 5.38 -5.08
N SER A 53 -3.41 6.33 -4.75
CA SER A 53 -3.69 7.40 -3.79
C SER A 53 -3.50 8.76 -4.42
N ASP A 54 -4.44 9.67 -4.19
CA ASP A 54 -4.20 11.10 -4.40
C ASP A 54 -3.19 11.63 -3.36
N ARG A 55 -2.31 12.53 -3.79
CA ARG A 55 -1.30 13.17 -2.93
C ARG A 55 -1.36 14.69 -3.02
N GLY A 56 -2.44 15.21 -3.62
CA GLY A 56 -2.58 16.59 -4.02
C GLY A 56 -1.57 16.99 -5.10
N PRO A 57 -1.52 18.28 -5.42
CA PRO A 57 -0.52 18.84 -6.32
C PRO A 57 0.91 18.52 -5.88
N LEU A 58 1.80 18.36 -6.86
CA LEU A 58 3.24 18.33 -6.59
C LEU A 58 3.64 19.61 -5.85
N ASP A 59 4.43 19.45 -4.78
CA ASP A 59 4.88 20.51 -3.88
C ASP A 59 3.76 21.32 -3.16
N GLY A 60 2.49 20.95 -3.36
CA GLY A 60 1.38 21.53 -2.61
C GLY A 60 1.42 21.12 -1.13
N PRO A 61 0.81 21.91 -0.22
CA PRO A 61 0.87 21.65 1.21
C PRO A 61 0.27 20.29 1.61
N GLY A 62 -0.60 19.70 0.77
CA GLY A 62 -1.49 18.61 1.16
C GLY A 62 -2.86 19.16 1.55
N GLY A 63 -3.62 18.40 2.35
CA GLY A 63 -4.91 18.84 2.87
C GLY A 63 -6.04 17.82 2.72
N ALA A 64 -7.23 18.24 3.11
CA ALA A 64 -8.41 17.38 3.28
C ALA A 64 -9.17 17.06 1.98
N THR A 65 -8.99 17.84 0.92
CA THR A 65 -9.69 17.60 -0.37
C THR A 65 -8.82 16.72 -1.26
N LEU A 66 -8.83 15.42 -0.98
CA LEU A 66 -8.14 14.40 -1.77
C LEU A 66 -9.15 13.42 -2.35
N ALA A 67 -8.89 12.93 -3.56
CA ALA A 67 -9.67 11.82 -4.08
C ALA A 67 -9.41 10.56 -3.25
N SER A 68 -10.50 9.89 -2.85
CA SER A 68 -10.46 8.66 -2.07
C SER A 68 -9.55 7.61 -2.73
N PRO A 69 -8.68 6.94 -1.97
CA PRO A 69 -7.85 5.87 -2.48
C PRO A 69 -8.66 4.76 -3.18
N THR A 70 -8.02 4.14 -4.17
CA THR A 70 -8.57 3.00 -4.94
C THR A 70 -7.62 1.82 -4.84
N THR A 71 -8.07 0.69 -4.31
CA THR A 71 -7.29 -0.55 -4.34
C THR A 71 -7.48 -1.28 -5.64
N PHE A 72 -6.51 -2.12 -5.98
CA PHE A 72 -6.64 -3.05 -7.07
C PHE A 72 -5.97 -4.38 -6.76
N ASP A 73 -6.61 -5.45 -7.25
CA ASP A 73 -5.99 -6.77 -7.40
C ASP A 73 -5.74 -6.98 -8.90
N LEU A 74 -4.50 -7.28 -9.26
CA LEU A 74 -4.05 -7.58 -10.61
C LEU A 74 -3.56 -9.03 -10.65
N ASP A 75 -3.97 -9.78 -11.64
CA ASP A 75 -3.41 -11.09 -11.98
C ASP A 75 -3.05 -11.13 -13.47
N TRP A 76 -1.94 -11.80 -13.77
CA TRP A 76 -1.50 -11.97 -15.15
C TRP A 76 -0.93 -13.36 -15.39
N VAL A 77 -1.05 -13.79 -16.64
CA VAL A 77 -0.35 -14.94 -17.20
C VAL A 77 -0.17 -14.75 -18.69
N TRP A 78 1.02 -15.02 -19.20
CA TRP A 78 1.25 -15.16 -20.64
C TRP A 78 2.25 -16.28 -20.93
N ASP A 79 2.10 -16.88 -22.12
CA ASP A 79 3.06 -17.81 -22.70
C ASP A 79 3.12 -17.56 -24.22
N PHE A 80 4.29 -17.12 -24.68
CA PHE A 80 4.65 -16.81 -26.05
C PHE A 80 5.78 -17.72 -26.56
N ASN A 81 6.08 -18.82 -25.86
CA ASN A 81 7.15 -19.74 -26.26
C ASN A 81 6.84 -20.50 -27.55
N LYS A 82 5.56 -20.66 -27.90
CA LYS A 82 5.11 -21.41 -29.08
C LYS A 82 4.29 -20.53 -30.02
N SER A 83 4.90 -20.15 -31.14
CA SER A 83 4.19 -19.50 -32.24
C SER A 83 2.98 -20.35 -32.67
N GLY A 84 1.79 -19.76 -32.67
CA GLY A 84 0.51 -20.44 -32.95
C GLY A 84 -0.25 -20.98 -31.73
N ARG A 85 0.34 -20.94 -30.53
CA ARG A 85 -0.35 -21.24 -29.24
C ARG A 85 -0.09 -20.17 -28.18
N SER A 86 0.24 -18.97 -28.63
CA SER A 86 0.45 -17.82 -27.76
C SER A 86 -0.81 -17.52 -26.94
N TYR A 87 -0.62 -17.30 -25.64
CA TYR A 87 -1.70 -16.95 -24.72
C TYR A 87 -1.29 -15.77 -23.86
N CYS A 88 -2.25 -14.87 -23.60
CA CYS A 88 -2.10 -13.74 -22.69
C CYS A 88 -3.43 -13.50 -21.99
N HIS A 89 -3.39 -13.38 -20.67
CA HIS A 89 -4.50 -12.99 -19.82
C HIS A 89 -4.00 -12.02 -18.77
N VAL A 90 -4.70 -10.90 -18.65
CA VAL A 90 -4.47 -9.89 -17.62
C VAL A 90 -5.84 -9.49 -17.09
N LYS A 91 -6.03 -9.60 -15.79
CA LYS A 91 -7.26 -9.22 -15.11
C LYS A 91 -6.93 -8.28 -13.98
N ALA A 92 -7.66 -7.17 -13.90
CA ALA A 92 -7.57 -6.20 -12.82
C ALA A 92 -8.95 -5.95 -12.22
N THR A 93 -9.05 -5.97 -10.90
CA THR A 93 -10.24 -5.60 -10.15
C THR A 93 -9.94 -4.36 -9.34
N PHE A 94 -10.66 -3.27 -9.59
CA PHE A 94 -10.51 -2.01 -8.87
C PHE A 94 -11.64 -1.85 -7.86
N ARG A 95 -11.32 -1.39 -6.65
CA ARG A 95 -12.30 -1.06 -5.61
C ARG A 95 -12.11 0.39 -5.20
N THR A 96 -13.15 1.17 -5.41
CA THR A 96 -13.18 2.61 -5.08
C THR A 96 -14.09 2.81 -3.88
N GLN A 97 -13.84 3.85 -3.08
CA GLN A 97 -14.77 4.22 -2.02
C GLN A 97 -16.18 4.42 -2.60
N THR A 98 -17.19 3.93 -1.88
CA THR A 98 -18.60 4.11 -2.20
C THR A 98 -19.33 4.75 -1.03
N ASP A 99 -20.53 5.25 -1.25
CA ASP A 99 -21.50 5.68 -0.25
C ASP A 99 -22.43 4.54 0.22
N GLN A 100 -22.28 3.34 -0.36
CA GLN A 100 -23.07 2.18 -0.02
C GLN A 100 -22.86 1.79 1.45
N VAL A 101 -23.91 1.33 2.10
CA VAL A 101 -23.90 0.87 3.51
C VAL A 101 -24.05 -0.65 3.63
N THR A 102 -24.09 -1.35 2.50
CA THR A 102 -24.15 -2.81 2.38
C THR A 102 -23.02 -3.30 1.49
N ASP A 103 -22.68 -4.57 1.59
CA ASP A 103 -21.66 -5.19 0.76
C ASP A 103 -22.00 -5.21 -0.74
N PRO A 104 -20.98 -5.13 -1.63
CA PRO A 104 -19.56 -4.92 -1.33
C PRO A 104 -19.26 -3.45 -0.98
N LEU A 105 -18.60 -3.21 0.15
CA LEU A 105 -18.38 -1.88 0.69
C LEU A 105 -16.88 -1.53 0.70
N ALA A 106 -16.56 -0.27 0.46
CA ALA A 106 -15.20 0.25 0.56
C ALA A 106 -15.20 1.64 1.22
N ARG A 107 -14.33 1.82 2.21
CA ARG A 107 -14.10 3.09 2.92
C ARG A 107 -12.61 3.40 2.93
N SER A 108 -12.28 4.68 3.04
CA SER A 108 -10.88 5.10 3.00
C SER A 108 -10.55 6.14 4.05
N VAL A 109 -9.28 6.13 4.44
CA VAL A 109 -8.65 7.17 5.25
C VAL A 109 -7.41 7.65 4.54
N GLN A 110 -7.14 8.94 4.64
CA GLN A 110 -6.05 9.55 3.88
C GLN A 110 -5.50 10.76 4.61
N ILE A 111 -4.18 10.83 4.67
CA ILE A 111 -3.43 11.91 5.29
C ILE A 111 -2.38 12.39 4.30
N VAL A 112 -2.37 13.69 4.03
CA VAL A 112 -1.27 14.35 3.30
C VAL A 112 -0.96 15.68 3.96
N TRP A 113 0.27 15.83 4.45
CA TRP A 113 0.82 17.11 4.84
C TRP A 113 2.28 17.25 4.41
N ARG A 114 2.68 18.46 4.05
CA ARG A 114 4.04 18.87 3.72
C ARG A 114 4.37 20.16 4.46
N GLY A 115 5.55 20.20 5.05
CA GLY A 115 5.93 21.15 6.09
C GLY A 115 5.21 20.87 7.41
N GLU A 116 5.93 20.91 8.53
CA GLU A 116 5.32 20.68 9.85
C GLU A 116 4.21 21.70 10.18
N ALA A 117 4.25 22.89 9.60
CA ALA A 117 3.17 23.88 9.74
C ALA A 117 1.83 23.37 9.20
N ASN A 118 1.82 22.45 8.23
CA ASN A 118 0.60 21.85 7.70
C ASN A 118 0.17 20.57 8.44
N ALA A 119 0.97 20.08 9.40
CA ALA A 119 0.65 18.93 10.24
C ALA A 119 -0.32 19.31 11.37
N THR A 120 -1.48 19.86 11.00
CA THR A 120 -2.55 20.23 11.92
C THR A 120 -3.35 19.00 12.37
N ALA A 121 -4.25 19.13 13.35
CA ALA A 121 -5.13 18.03 13.77
C ALA A 121 -5.92 17.43 12.59
N ALA A 122 -6.38 18.27 11.66
CA ALA A 122 -7.13 17.84 10.47
C ALA A 122 -6.29 17.08 9.43
N ASN A 123 -4.96 17.24 9.46
CA ASN A 123 -4.06 16.63 8.50
C ASN A 123 -3.16 15.56 9.13
N THR A 124 -3.23 15.30 10.44
CA THR A 124 -2.38 14.30 11.11
C THR A 124 -3.14 13.07 11.55
N VAL A 125 -4.48 13.12 11.49
CA VAL A 125 -5.39 12.02 11.81
C VAL A 125 -6.46 11.97 10.74
N SER A 126 -6.80 10.77 10.29
CA SER A 126 -7.95 10.51 9.42
C SER A 126 -8.54 9.18 9.84
N ASP A 127 -9.85 9.14 10.03
CA ASP A 127 -10.57 7.99 10.51
C ASP A 127 -11.87 7.76 9.74
N VAL A 128 -12.34 6.52 9.76
CA VAL A 128 -13.60 6.12 9.16
C VAL A 128 -14.18 4.93 9.89
N ASP A 129 -15.50 4.89 10.04
CA ASP A 129 -16.18 3.69 10.54
C ASP A 129 -16.40 2.68 9.41
N PHE A 130 -16.14 1.42 9.71
CA PHE A 130 -16.37 0.29 8.81
C PHE A 130 -17.18 -0.79 9.54
N PRO A 131 -18.28 -1.29 8.95
CA PRO A 131 -19.09 -2.36 9.55
C PRO A 131 -18.23 -3.54 10.03
N ASP A 132 -18.55 -4.08 11.20
CA ASP A 132 -17.83 -5.19 11.87
C ASP A 132 -16.37 -4.92 12.31
N LEU A 133 -15.69 -3.93 11.72
CA LEU A 133 -14.33 -3.56 12.10
C LEU A 133 -14.24 -2.37 13.07
N GLY A 134 -15.33 -1.64 13.26
CA GLY A 134 -15.36 -0.44 14.11
C GLY A 134 -14.67 0.75 13.44
N ASN A 135 -14.02 1.60 14.24
CA ASN A 135 -13.29 2.75 13.73
C ASN A 135 -11.90 2.34 13.22
N VAL A 136 -11.57 2.78 12.02
CA VAL A 136 -10.24 2.61 11.42
C VAL A 136 -9.59 3.97 11.32
N GLN A 137 -8.46 4.15 12.02
CA GLN A 137 -7.79 5.44 12.16
C GLN A 137 -6.34 5.36 11.67
N ALA A 138 -6.00 6.20 10.70
CA ALA A 138 -4.63 6.50 10.33
C ALA A 138 -4.12 7.70 11.14
N ILE A 139 -2.87 7.63 11.58
CA ILE A 139 -2.19 8.70 12.31
C ILE A 139 -0.84 8.92 11.66
N CYS A 140 -0.52 10.18 11.37
CA CYS A 140 0.81 10.61 11.01
C CYS A 140 1.14 11.99 11.55
N GLN A 141 1.74 12.03 12.73
CA GLN A 141 2.12 13.28 13.39
C GLN A 141 3.42 13.86 12.81
N ALA A 142 3.68 15.15 13.04
CA ALA A 142 4.96 15.79 12.76
C ALA A 142 5.99 15.58 13.89
N GLY A 143 7.23 16.00 13.62
CA GLY A 143 8.31 16.00 14.59
C GLY A 143 8.98 14.63 14.82
N PRO A 144 10.15 14.64 15.49
CA PRO A 144 10.99 13.46 15.71
C PRO A 144 10.33 12.43 16.63
N ASN A 145 9.48 12.88 17.57
CA ASN A 145 8.76 12.02 18.51
C ASN A 145 7.33 11.70 18.08
N GLY A 146 6.87 12.24 16.94
CA GLY A 146 5.56 11.90 16.40
C GLY A 146 5.46 10.40 16.11
N TYR A 147 4.26 9.83 16.21
CA TYR A 147 4.05 8.44 15.84
C TYR A 147 3.22 8.31 14.57
N ARG A 148 3.42 7.17 13.89
CA ARG A 148 2.79 6.82 12.62
C ARG A 148 2.17 5.45 12.74
N ARG A 149 0.84 5.39 12.73
CA ARG A 149 0.09 4.17 13.05
C ARG A 149 -1.16 4.04 12.20
N LEU A 150 -1.55 2.80 11.96
CA LEU A 150 -2.93 2.45 11.67
C LEU A 150 -3.50 1.76 12.91
N ILE A 151 -4.66 2.21 13.37
CA ILE A 151 -5.42 1.62 14.45
C ILE A 151 -6.72 1.08 13.85
N VAL A 152 -7.05 -0.17 14.13
CA VAL A 152 -8.32 -0.79 13.77
C VAL A 152 -8.98 -1.21 15.07
N ASP A 153 -10.02 -0.48 15.50
CA ASP A 153 -10.75 -0.76 16.74
C ASP A 153 -11.76 -1.90 16.54
N SER A 154 -11.23 -3.07 16.18
CA SER A 154 -12.02 -4.26 15.88
C SER A 154 -11.97 -5.26 17.03
N ALA A 155 -13.08 -5.96 17.27
CA ALA A 155 -13.10 -7.17 18.07
C ALA A 155 -12.59 -8.40 17.29
N ILE A 156 -12.20 -8.23 16.03
CA ILE A 156 -11.79 -9.28 15.10
C ILE A 156 -10.26 -9.24 14.96
N GLY A 157 -9.63 -10.41 15.12
CA GLY A 157 -8.21 -10.56 14.83
C GLY A 157 -7.91 -10.53 13.33
N GLY A 158 -6.64 -10.65 12.97
CA GLY A 158 -6.25 -10.66 11.57
C GLY A 158 -4.79 -11.02 11.38
N THR A 159 -4.36 -11.02 10.12
CA THR A 159 -2.96 -11.22 9.75
C THR A 159 -2.45 -9.96 9.07
N VAL A 160 -1.37 -9.40 9.62
CA VAL A 160 -0.67 -8.25 9.04
C VAL A 160 0.45 -8.76 8.16
N TYR A 161 0.38 -8.45 6.88
CA TYR A 161 1.38 -8.73 5.88
C TYR A 161 2.17 -7.45 5.57
N THR A 162 3.46 -7.47 5.86
CA THR A 162 4.41 -6.49 5.33
C THR A 162 5.04 -7.07 4.08
N ARG A 163 4.92 -6.34 2.95
CA ARG A 163 5.55 -6.73 1.69
C ARG A 163 6.71 -5.81 1.36
N GLU A 164 7.89 -6.41 1.25
CA GLU A 164 9.12 -5.74 0.82
C GLU A 164 9.69 -6.52 -0.38
N GLY A 165 9.59 -5.95 -1.58
CA GLY A 165 9.91 -6.68 -2.82
C GLY A 165 8.97 -7.88 -3.02
N SER A 166 9.55 -9.08 -3.17
CA SER A 166 8.82 -10.34 -3.37
C SER A 166 8.61 -11.15 -2.08
N ASP A 167 9.09 -10.67 -0.93
CA ASP A 167 8.97 -11.35 0.34
C ASP A 167 7.78 -10.81 1.14
N ASP A 168 6.91 -11.73 1.57
CA ASP A 168 5.78 -11.46 2.46
C ASP A 168 6.18 -11.90 3.87
N PHE A 169 6.17 -10.97 4.82
CA PHE A 169 6.26 -11.31 6.24
C PHE A 169 4.89 -11.13 6.89
N ALA A 170 4.43 -12.16 7.59
CA ALA A 170 3.10 -12.23 8.16
C ALA A 170 3.17 -12.31 9.69
N VAL A 171 2.36 -11.50 10.37
CA VAL A 171 2.20 -11.55 11.82
C VAL A 171 0.72 -11.66 12.15
N ASN A 172 0.35 -12.76 12.80
CA ASN A 172 -0.99 -12.95 13.33
C ASN A 172 -1.22 -12.00 14.49
N GLN A 173 -2.39 -11.39 14.50
CA GLN A 173 -2.86 -10.53 15.57
C GLN A 173 -4.06 -11.19 16.25
N ASN A 174 -4.05 -11.17 17.58
CA ASN A 174 -5.18 -11.62 18.37
C ASN A 174 -6.36 -10.64 18.24
N THR A 175 -7.51 -11.04 18.76
CA THR A 175 -8.69 -10.16 18.86
C THR A 175 -8.41 -8.94 19.72
N GLY A 176 -9.03 -7.81 19.37
CA GLY A 176 -8.88 -6.52 20.02
C GLY A 176 -8.26 -5.47 19.09
N PRO A 177 -8.07 -4.23 19.58
CA PRO A 177 -7.58 -3.14 18.73
C PRO A 177 -6.24 -3.48 18.08
N LEU A 178 -6.22 -3.51 16.76
CA LEU A 178 -5.00 -3.77 15.99
C LEU A 178 -4.25 -2.45 15.86
N VAL A 179 -3.08 -2.36 16.49
CA VAL A 179 -2.23 -1.17 16.44
C VAL A 179 -0.95 -1.48 15.67
N MET A 180 -0.88 -0.98 14.44
CA MET A 180 0.21 -1.28 13.51
C MET A 180 1.06 -0.04 13.27
N ARG A 181 2.39 -0.20 13.26
CA ARG A 181 3.31 0.87 12.83
C ARG A 181 3.29 0.96 11.31
N LEU A 182 3.19 2.17 10.77
CA LEU A 182 3.26 2.39 9.33
C LEU A 182 4.71 2.31 8.83
N PRO A 183 4.98 1.65 7.69
CA PRO A 183 6.31 1.65 7.09
C PRO A 183 6.69 3.07 6.64
N ASN A 184 8.00 3.34 6.60
CA ASN A 184 8.51 4.64 6.16
C ASN A 184 8.25 4.90 4.67
N ASN A 185 8.39 3.86 3.85
CA ASN A 185 8.04 3.86 2.44
C ASN A 185 7.63 2.44 2.07
N GLY A 186 6.35 2.20 1.82
CA GLY A 186 5.89 0.86 1.46
C GLY A 186 4.40 0.69 1.59
N MET A 187 3.98 -0.57 1.55
CA MET A 187 2.60 -0.97 1.73
C MET A 187 2.46 -1.97 2.87
N LEU A 188 1.32 -1.90 3.56
CA LEU A 188 0.85 -2.93 4.48
C LEU A 188 -0.42 -3.54 3.90
N PHE A 189 -0.54 -4.85 3.95
CA PHE A 189 -1.77 -5.56 3.66
C PHE A 189 -2.24 -6.25 4.93
N ILE A 190 -3.49 -6.06 5.30
CA ILE A 190 -4.07 -6.66 6.50
C ILE A 190 -5.27 -7.45 6.05
N GLN A 191 -5.29 -8.73 6.41
CA GLN A 191 -6.42 -9.61 6.18
C GLN A 191 -7.09 -9.90 7.51
N MET A 192 -8.31 -9.42 7.68
CA MET A 192 -9.12 -9.65 8.87
C MET A 192 -9.69 -11.08 8.85
N ASN A 193 -9.96 -11.65 10.02
CA ASN A 193 -10.46 -13.02 10.12
C ASN A 193 -11.88 -13.22 9.55
N ASN A 194 -12.66 -12.15 9.41
CA ASN A 194 -13.96 -12.16 8.73
C ASN A 194 -13.84 -12.06 7.20
N GLY A 195 -12.62 -11.93 6.66
CA GLY A 195 -12.34 -11.85 5.23
C GLY A 195 -12.11 -10.43 4.71
N ASP A 196 -12.47 -9.40 5.49
CA ASP A 196 -12.23 -8.02 5.13
C ASP A 196 -10.75 -7.73 4.97
N ARG A 197 -10.44 -6.72 4.16
CA ARG A 197 -9.06 -6.40 3.81
C ARG A 197 -8.82 -4.91 3.98
N ILE A 198 -7.62 -4.60 4.46
CA ILE A 198 -7.11 -3.24 4.53
C ILE A 198 -5.81 -3.20 3.76
N LEU A 199 -5.72 -2.31 2.79
CA LEU A 199 -4.46 -2.03 2.10
C LEU A 199 -4.04 -0.60 2.45
N VAL A 200 -2.81 -0.46 2.93
CA VAL A 200 -2.22 0.81 3.35
C VAL A 200 -1.01 1.08 2.49
N SER A 201 -0.84 2.33 2.07
CA SER A 201 0.40 2.87 1.55
C SER A 201 0.82 4.03 2.43
N SER A 202 2.10 4.04 2.81
CA SER A 202 2.67 5.13 3.58
C SER A 202 4.03 5.53 3.04
N ARG A 203 4.26 6.84 3.05
CA ARG A 203 5.53 7.45 2.70
C ARG A 203 5.73 8.70 3.54
N TRP A 204 6.85 8.83 4.25
CA TRP A 204 7.09 10.01 5.08
C TRP A 204 8.57 10.38 5.22
N LYS A 205 8.81 11.62 5.66
CA LYS A 205 10.12 12.13 6.09
C LYS A 205 9.84 13.16 7.18
N VAL A 206 10.27 12.89 8.40
CA VAL A 206 9.82 13.65 9.59
C VAL A 206 10.96 14.00 10.55
N ASN A 207 12.18 13.78 10.08
CA ASN A 207 13.42 13.92 10.82
C ASN A 207 14.39 14.90 10.12
N ASP A 208 13.90 15.72 9.19
CA ASP A 208 14.70 16.81 8.63
C ASP A 208 14.86 17.92 9.68
N PRO A 209 16.08 18.46 9.87
CA PRO A 209 16.29 19.61 10.76
C PRO A 209 15.55 20.86 10.29
N VAL A 210 15.23 20.96 9.00
CA VAL A 210 14.40 22.02 8.44
C VAL A 210 12.94 21.55 8.40
N ALA A 211 12.12 22.06 9.31
CA ALA A 211 10.72 21.63 9.49
C ALA A 211 9.85 21.74 8.22
N SER A 212 10.15 22.65 7.29
CA SER A 212 9.44 22.76 6.02
C SER A 212 9.70 21.59 5.06
N ASN A 213 10.79 20.85 5.26
CA ASN A 213 11.16 19.68 4.45
C ASN A 213 10.54 18.38 4.95
N ASN A 214 9.87 18.41 6.10
CA ASN A 214 9.17 17.26 6.66
C ASN A 214 7.80 17.11 5.99
N TRP A 215 7.35 15.88 5.80
CA TRP A 215 6.08 15.56 5.17
C TRP A 215 5.63 14.15 5.52
N CYS A 216 4.34 13.90 5.36
CA CYS A 216 3.76 12.59 5.45
C CYS A 216 2.62 12.38 4.48
N VAL A 217 2.58 11.17 3.92
CA VAL A 217 1.51 10.68 3.08
C VAL A 217 1.11 9.30 3.58
N VAL A 218 -0.16 9.15 3.96
CA VAL A 218 -0.77 7.86 4.31
C VAL A 218 -2.06 7.73 3.52
N SER A 219 -2.31 6.55 2.98
CA SER A 219 -3.56 6.23 2.30
C SER A 219 -3.92 4.80 2.65
N ALA A 220 -5.12 4.58 3.15
CA ALA A 220 -5.63 3.25 3.36
C ALA A 220 -7.03 3.13 2.79
N GLN A 221 -7.33 1.95 2.26
CA GLN A 221 -8.68 1.56 1.91
C GLN A 221 -9.00 0.23 2.58
N ILE A 222 -10.16 0.21 3.22
CA ILE A 222 -10.80 -0.94 3.84
C ILE A 222 -11.90 -1.38 2.90
N TYR A 223 -11.98 -2.66 2.61
CA TYR A 223 -13.00 -3.21 1.73
C TYR A 223 -13.41 -4.61 2.17
N SER A 224 -14.69 -4.92 1.97
CA SER A 224 -15.24 -6.20 2.40
C SER A 224 -14.82 -7.34 1.49
N ALA A 225 -14.85 -8.56 2.04
CA ALA A 225 -14.70 -9.76 1.25
C ALA A 225 -15.80 -9.80 0.18
N SER A 226 -15.38 -9.91 -1.09
CA SER A 226 -16.29 -10.00 -2.24
C SER A 226 -17.05 -11.32 -2.25
#